data_AF-A0A920EJL4-F1
#
_entry.id   AF-A0A920EJL4-F1
#
_cell.length_a   1.000
_cell.length_b   1.000
_cell.length_c   1.000
_cell.angle_alpha   90.00
_cell.angle_beta   90.00
_cell.angle_gamma   90.00
#
_symmetry.space_group_name_H-M   'P 1'
#
loop_
_entity.id
_entity.type
_entity.pdbx_description
1 polymer ?
#
loop_
_entity_poly.entity_id
_entity_poly.type
_entity_poly.pdbx_seq_one_letter_code
_entity_poly.pdbx_strand_id
1 'polypeptide(L)'
;MQTVISMDKLRNRWIDEGVIVIEDLFDVSEIKKVQIDFEKMYGDASQSKDRYQANHTGSESEAYKNQFEFIDTLPFQASVDMNLLSLHPKLIDLSRKLLNSADIQLYQSHTWAKFGERADYNKILLLFLITIPF
;
A
#
# COMPACT_ATOMS: atom_id res chain seq x y z
N MET A 1 -25.93 -0.46 10.00
CA MET A 1 -26.41 -1.43 8.99
C MET A 1 -25.54 -1.24 7.76
N GLN A 2 -24.42 -1.97 7.66
CA GLN A 2 -23.52 -1.89 6.50
C GLN A 2 -24.27 -2.45 5.29
N THR A 3 -24.38 -1.64 4.24
CA THR A 3 -24.95 -2.07 2.98
C THR A 3 -23.99 -3.06 2.34
N VAL A 4 -24.36 -4.35 2.33
CA VAL A 4 -23.59 -5.38 1.62
C VAL A 4 -23.71 -5.09 0.13
N ILE A 5 -22.69 -4.45 -0.45
CA ILE A 5 -22.58 -4.26 -1.89
C ILE A 5 -22.30 -5.63 -2.51
N SER A 6 -23.07 -6.04 -3.52
CA SER A 6 -22.82 -7.30 -4.22
C SER A 6 -21.47 -7.26 -4.94
N MET A 7 -20.78 -8.40 -5.02
CA MET A 7 -19.49 -8.50 -5.71
C MET A 7 -19.56 -8.07 -7.17
N ASP A 8 -20.68 -8.34 -7.86
CA ASP A 8 -20.88 -7.92 -9.24
C ASP A 8 -20.91 -6.39 -9.37
N LYS A 9 -21.59 -5.71 -8.44
CA LYS A 9 -21.65 -4.25 -8.42
C LYS A 9 -20.28 -3.64 -8.13
N LEU A 10 -19.52 -4.24 -7.21
CA LEU A 10 -18.17 -3.82 -6.88
C LEU A 10 -17.20 -4.03 -8.06
N ARG A 11 -17.31 -5.17 -8.76
CA ARG A 11 -16.50 -5.47 -9.95
C ARG A 11 -16.83 -4.54 -11.12
N ASN A 12 -18.11 -4.25 -11.38
CA ASN A 12 -18.49 -3.31 -12.42
C ASN A 12 -17.93 -1.91 -12.14
N ARG A 13 -18.03 -1.43 -10.89
CA ARG A 13 -17.39 -0.17 -10.50
C ARG A 13 -15.88 -0.17 -10.70
N TRP A 14 -15.20 -1.26 -10.36
CA TRP A 14 -13.77 -1.38 -10.60
C TRP A 14 -13.42 -1.34 -12.09
N ILE A 15 -14.20 -2.01 -12.95
CA ILE A 15 -14.02 -1.98 -14.41
C ILE A 15 -14.28 -0.59 -14.97
N ASP A 16 -15.35 0.08 -14.51
CA ASP A 16 -15.79 1.37 -15.06
C ASP A 16 -14.94 2.55 -14.55
N GLU A 17 -14.57 2.55 -13.26
CA GLU A 17 -13.86 3.64 -12.59
C GLU A 17 -12.34 3.40 -12.49
N GLY A 18 -11.87 2.15 -12.69
CA GLY A 18 -10.48 1.75 -12.46
C GLY A 18 -10.08 1.66 -10.99
N VAL A 19 -10.96 2.04 -10.06
CA VAL A 19 -10.72 2.12 -8.63
C VAL A 19 -11.97 1.78 -7.84
N ILE A 20 -11.78 1.18 -6.66
CA ILE A 20 -12.84 0.98 -5.67
C ILE A 20 -12.29 1.24 -4.26
N VAL A 21 -13.18 1.62 -3.35
CA VAL A 21 -12.88 1.77 -1.92
C VAL A 21 -13.63 0.68 -1.16
N ILE A 22 -12.91 -0.05 -0.33
CA ILE A 22 -13.47 -1.05 0.56
C ILE A 22 -13.17 -0.63 1.99
N GLU A 23 -14.21 -0.25 2.69
CA GLU A 23 -14.13 0.11 4.10
C GLU A 23 -13.91 -1.15 4.94
N ASP A 24 -13.13 -1.02 6.01
CA ASP A 24 -12.94 -2.05 7.03
C ASP A 24 -12.50 -3.44 6.48
N LEU A 25 -11.72 -3.47 5.38
CA LEU A 25 -11.21 -4.72 4.79
C LEU A 25 -10.42 -5.55 5.83
N PHE A 26 -9.65 -4.86 6.67
CA PHE A 26 -8.86 -5.44 7.76
C PHE A 26 -9.48 -5.05 9.09
N ASP A 27 -9.38 -5.94 10.07
CA ASP A 27 -9.77 -5.61 11.43
C ASP A 27 -8.81 -4.57 12.03
N VAL A 28 -9.32 -3.69 12.88
CA VAL A 28 -8.52 -2.64 13.54
C VAL A 28 -7.36 -3.24 14.32
N SER A 29 -7.52 -4.43 14.92
CA SER A 29 -6.44 -5.12 15.63
C SER A 29 -5.35 -5.64 14.70
N GLU A 30 -5.67 -6.05 13.48
CA GLU A 30 -4.70 -6.44 12.44
C GLU A 30 -3.87 -5.22 12.01
N ILE A 31 -4.55 -4.09 11.77
CA ILE A 31 -3.90 -2.83 11.38
C ILE A 31 -3.01 -2.26 12.49
N LYS A 32 -3.41 -2.37 13.76
CA LYS A 32 -2.59 -1.86 14.89
C LYS A 32 -1.20 -2.49 14.96
N LYS A 33 -1.07 -3.78 14.65
CA LYS A 33 0.24 -4.46 14.67
C LYS A 33 1.14 -3.93 13.55
N VAL A 34 0.57 -3.76 12.37
CA VAL A 34 1.22 -3.15 11.20
C VAL A 34 1.65 -1.71 11.51
N GLN A 35 0.80 -0.93 12.18
CA GLN A 35 1.12 0.44 12.56
C GLN A 35 2.34 0.52 13.49
N ILE A 36 2.44 -0.37 14.48
CA ILE A 36 3.61 -0.44 15.38
C ILE A 36 4.89 -0.70 14.59
N ASP A 37 4.84 -1.53 13.55
CA ASP A 37 6.00 -1.79 12.69
C ASP A 37 6.32 -0.61 11.77
N PHE A 38 5.31 0.07 11.24
CA PHE A 38 5.50 1.33 10.51
C PHE A 38 6.20 2.40 11.38
N GLU A 39 5.79 2.52 12.65
CA GLU A 39 6.42 3.43 13.61
C GLU A 39 7.87 3.02 13.91
N LYS A 40 8.20 1.74 13.93
CA LYS A 40 9.61 1.29 14.07
C LYS A 40 10.44 1.54 12.81
N MET A 41 9.84 1.31 11.63
CA MET A 41 10.52 1.49 10.34
C MET A 41 10.77 2.97 10.03
N TYR A 42 9.81 3.84 10.36
CA TYR A 42 9.79 5.22 9.89
C TYR A 42 9.59 6.29 10.97
N GLY A 43 9.25 5.91 12.21
CA GLY A 43 8.83 6.84 13.26
C GLY A 43 9.87 7.88 13.68
N ASP A 44 11.12 7.74 13.21
CA ASP A 44 12.08 8.82 13.19
C ASP A 44 12.54 9.11 11.76
N ALA A 45 11.92 10.12 11.14
CA ALA A 45 12.26 10.60 9.80
C ALA A 45 13.71 11.10 9.67
N SER A 46 14.43 11.30 10.79
CA SER A 46 15.85 11.64 10.79
C SER A 46 16.79 10.43 10.73
N GLN A 47 16.28 9.20 10.95
CA GLN A 47 17.07 7.97 11.09
C GLN A 47 16.90 6.93 9.98
N SER A 48 16.01 7.11 8.99
CA SER A 48 15.87 6.13 7.90
C SER A 48 17.15 6.06 7.06
N LYS A 49 17.76 4.87 7.03
CA LYS A 49 19.07 4.62 6.39
C LYS A 49 18.97 4.15 4.94
N ASP A 50 17.82 3.62 4.54
CA ASP A 50 17.57 3.20 3.15
C ASP A 50 16.75 4.27 2.44
N ARG A 51 17.46 5.06 1.64
CA ARG A 51 16.90 6.20 0.90
C ARG A 51 16.70 5.78 -0.54
N TYR A 52 15.46 5.73 -1.02
CA TYR A 52 15.23 5.65 -2.46
C TYR A 52 15.71 6.94 -3.12
N GLN A 53 16.86 6.89 -3.80
CA GLN A 53 17.33 8.00 -4.62
C GLN A 53 16.62 7.95 -5.97
N ALA A 54 15.55 8.74 -6.10
CA ALA A 54 14.84 8.94 -7.36
C ALA A 54 15.74 9.71 -8.35
N ASN A 55 16.69 9.04 -8.99
CA ASN A 55 17.53 9.60 -10.05
C ASN A 55 16.81 9.51 -11.41
N HIS A 56 15.62 10.11 -11.50
CA HIS A 56 14.89 10.24 -12.76
C HIS A 56 15.26 11.56 -13.44
N THR A 57 15.86 11.47 -14.63
CA THR A 57 16.10 12.61 -15.51
C THR A 57 14.77 13.29 -15.87
N GLY A 58 14.56 14.53 -15.42
CA GLY A 58 13.32 15.30 -15.60
C GLY A 58 12.60 15.72 -14.31
N SER A 59 13.02 15.23 -13.14
CA SER A 59 12.50 15.69 -11.83
C SER A 59 13.40 16.76 -11.21
N GLU A 60 13.22 18.01 -11.65
CA GLU A 60 14.16 19.10 -11.30
C GLU A 60 13.95 19.74 -9.93
N SER A 61 12.94 19.35 -9.13
CA SER A 61 12.77 19.89 -7.76
C SER A 61 13.16 18.88 -6.68
N GLU A 62 13.90 19.34 -5.67
CA GLU A 62 14.26 18.55 -4.48
C GLU A 62 13.00 18.03 -3.74
N ALA A 63 11.91 18.78 -3.75
CA ALA A 63 10.61 18.36 -3.23
C ALA A 63 10.07 17.09 -3.94
N TYR A 64 10.29 16.95 -5.25
CA TYR A 64 9.90 15.77 -6.01
C TYR A 64 10.73 14.53 -5.70
N LYS A 65 11.98 14.71 -5.25
CA LYS A 65 12.88 13.62 -4.87
C LYS A 65 12.58 13.13 -3.46
N ASN A 66 12.32 14.06 -2.53
CA ASN A 66 12.11 13.75 -1.12
C ASN A 66 10.76 13.06 -0.86
N GLN A 67 9.76 13.21 -1.72
CA GLN A 67 8.45 12.54 -1.52
C GLN A 67 8.53 11.01 -1.58
N PHE A 68 9.52 10.44 -2.29
CA PHE A 68 9.72 8.99 -2.42
C PHE A 68 10.78 8.45 -1.45
N GLU A 69 11.31 9.29 -0.57
CA GLU A 69 12.45 8.97 0.32
C GLU A 69 12.17 7.75 1.23
N PHE A 70 10.91 7.57 1.64
CA PHE A 70 10.51 6.54 2.61
C PHE A 70 9.67 5.44 1.95
N ILE A 71 10.19 4.87 0.87
CA ILE A 71 9.64 3.66 0.25
C ILE A 71 10.56 2.48 0.55
N ASP A 72 9.98 1.42 1.09
CA ASP A 72 10.64 0.11 1.16
C ASP A 72 9.86 -0.90 0.33
N THR A 73 10.58 -1.92 -0.16
CA THR A 73 10.01 -3.05 -0.91
C THR A 73 10.10 -4.31 -0.06
N LEU A 74 9.07 -5.15 -0.13
CA LEU A 74 9.05 -6.47 0.51
C LEU A 74 10.29 -7.31 0.10
N PRO A 75 10.97 -8.01 1.03
CA PRO A 75 10.64 -8.15 2.46
C PRO A 75 11.00 -6.92 3.30
N PHE A 76 10.12 -6.57 4.23
CA PHE A 76 10.32 -5.46 5.15
C PHE A 76 11.11 -5.90 6.37
N GLN A 77 11.97 -5.01 6.89
CA GLN A 77 12.64 -5.16 8.18
C GLN A 77 11.66 -4.95 9.35
N ALA A 78 10.62 -5.77 9.40
CA ALA A 78 9.47 -5.67 10.30
C ALA A 78 8.98 -7.05 10.74
N SER A 79 7.85 -7.13 11.44
CA SER A 79 7.29 -8.40 11.86
C SER A 79 6.78 -9.24 10.68
N VAL A 80 6.44 -10.50 11.00
CA VAL A 80 5.76 -11.41 10.08
C VAL A 80 4.39 -10.85 9.68
N ASP A 81 3.65 -10.26 10.61
CA ASP A 81 2.33 -9.68 10.33
C ASP A 81 2.44 -8.58 9.26
N MET A 82 3.49 -7.76 9.33
CA MET A 82 3.76 -6.72 8.34
C MET A 82 4.14 -7.30 6.97
N ASN A 83 5.02 -8.30 6.93
CA ASN A 83 5.46 -8.95 5.69
C ASN A 83 4.35 -9.76 5.00
N LEU A 84 3.36 -10.26 5.76
CA LEU A 84 2.26 -11.06 5.22
C LEU A 84 1.01 -10.24 4.89
N LEU A 85 0.98 -8.94 5.19
CA LEU A 85 -0.20 -8.10 4.96
C LEU A 85 -0.64 -8.07 3.49
N SER A 86 0.30 -7.97 2.55
CA SER A 86 0.02 -8.03 1.11
C SER A 86 -0.41 -9.42 0.61
N LEU A 87 -0.19 -10.45 1.44
CA LEU A 87 -0.59 -11.83 1.19
C LEU A 87 -1.84 -12.21 2.02
N HIS A 88 -2.54 -11.23 2.58
CA HIS A 88 -3.68 -11.49 3.44
C HIS A 88 -4.82 -12.20 2.66
N PRO A 89 -5.43 -13.27 3.21
CA PRO A 89 -6.45 -14.05 2.50
C PRO A 89 -7.63 -13.23 1.97
N LYS A 90 -8.08 -12.21 2.70
CA LYS A 90 -9.15 -11.29 2.24
C LYS A 90 -8.74 -10.49 0.99
N LEU A 91 -7.48 -10.05 0.92
CA LEU A 91 -6.97 -9.29 -0.23
C LEU A 91 -6.80 -10.20 -1.45
N ILE A 92 -6.31 -11.42 -1.24
CA ILE A 92 -6.19 -12.45 -2.29
C ILE A 92 -7.59 -12.80 -2.84
N ASP A 93 -8.55 -13.11 -1.98
CA ASP A 93 -9.93 -13.44 -2.38
C ASP A 93 -10.60 -12.28 -3.16
N LEU A 94 -10.45 -11.06 -2.66
CA LEU A 94 -10.91 -9.86 -3.37
C LEU A 94 -10.27 -9.74 -4.75
N SER A 95 -8.96 -9.88 -4.83
CA SER A 95 -8.20 -9.75 -6.08
C SER A 95 -8.64 -10.79 -7.11
N ARG A 96 -8.84 -12.05 -6.69
CA ARG A 96 -9.38 -13.11 -7.55
C ARG A 96 -10.75 -12.76 -8.11
N LYS A 97 -11.64 -12.23 -7.27
CA LYS A 97 -13.01 -11.85 -7.67
C LYS A 97 -13.03 -10.65 -8.62
N LEU A 98 -12.20 -9.64 -8.37
CA LEU A 98 -12.09 -8.46 -9.25
C LEU A 98 -11.51 -8.84 -10.60
N LEU A 99 -10.36 -9.52 -10.60
CA LEU A 99 -9.65 -9.94 -11.81
C LEU A 99 -10.35 -11.09 -12.55
N ASN A 100 -11.32 -11.74 -11.92
CA ASN A 100 -11.96 -12.96 -12.42
C ASN A 100 -10.93 -14.04 -12.79
N SER A 101 -9.93 -14.22 -11.92
CA SER A 101 -8.86 -15.21 -12.09
C SER A 101 -8.63 -15.97 -10.79
N ALA A 102 -8.44 -17.28 -10.88
CA ALA A 102 -8.01 -18.10 -9.74
C ALA A 102 -6.48 -18.01 -9.51
N ASP A 103 -5.73 -17.77 -10.58
CA ASP A 103 -4.28 -17.63 -10.57
C ASP A 103 -3.92 -16.15 -10.47
N ILE A 104 -3.44 -15.77 -9.29
CA ILE A 104 -2.97 -14.41 -8.99
C ILE A 104 -1.65 -14.52 -8.25
N GLN A 105 -0.73 -13.62 -8.55
CA GLN A 105 0.59 -13.57 -7.95
C GLN A 105 0.84 -12.16 -7.42
N LEU A 106 1.44 -12.06 -6.24
CA LEU A 106 1.93 -10.79 -5.74
C LEU A 106 3.21 -10.44 -6.50
N TYR A 107 3.14 -9.46 -7.39
CA TYR A 107 4.33 -9.00 -8.11
C TYR A 107 5.26 -8.20 -7.19
N GLN A 108 4.71 -7.18 -6.52
CA GLN A 108 5.45 -6.30 -5.62
C GLN A 108 4.56 -5.82 -4.47
N SER A 109 5.22 -5.43 -3.39
CA SER A 109 4.58 -4.82 -2.23
C SER A 109 5.50 -3.74 -1.70
N HIS A 110 4.95 -2.55 -1.52
CA HIS A 110 5.70 -1.39 -1.06
C HIS A 110 5.03 -0.78 0.16
N THR A 111 5.84 -0.33 1.09
CA THR A 111 5.44 0.59 2.14
C THR A 111 5.85 1.99 1.72
N TRP A 112 5.04 2.99 2.08
CA TRP A 112 5.38 4.37 1.80
C TRP A 112 4.97 5.25 2.97
N ALA A 113 5.95 5.79 3.69
CA ALA A 113 5.69 6.82 4.69
C ALA A 113 5.77 8.21 4.04
N LYS A 114 4.79 9.06 4.35
CA LYS A 114 4.78 10.46 3.92
C LYS A 114 4.75 11.36 5.14
N PHE A 115 5.71 12.28 5.23
CA PHE A 115 5.81 13.24 6.32
C PHE A 115 5.36 14.62 5.84
N GLY A 116 4.44 15.25 6.58
CA GLY A 116 3.79 16.51 6.17
C GLY A 116 4.74 17.69 5.99
N GLU A 117 5.92 17.66 6.61
CA GLU A 117 6.96 18.69 6.41
C GLU A 117 7.74 18.51 5.09
N ARG A 118 7.62 17.34 4.43
CA ARG A 118 8.39 16.96 3.23
C ARG A 118 7.51 16.58 2.03
N ALA A 119 6.19 16.52 2.22
CA ALA A 119 5.19 16.31 1.17
C ALA A 119 3.91 17.08 1.55
N ASP A 120 3.33 17.82 0.61
CA ASP A 120 2.11 18.63 0.84
C ASP A 120 0.85 17.75 0.90
N TYR A 121 0.70 16.86 1.89
CA TYR A 121 -0.57 16.18 2.20
C TYR A 121 -0.65 15.70 3.66
N ASN A 122 -1.69 16.15 4.38
CA ASN A 122 -2.02 15.79 5.78
C ASN A 122 -2.46 14.31 6.00
N LYS A 123 -1.90 13.31 5.31
CA LYS A 123 -2.36 11.90 5.42
C LYS A 123 -1.24 10.87 5.23
N ILE A 124 -1.19 9.88 6.14
CA ILE A 124 -0.49 8.61 5.93
C ILE A 124 -1.28 7.80 4.90
N LEU A 125 -0.64 7.39 3.81
CA LEU A 125 -1.26 6.62 2.73
C LEU A 125 -0.56 5.27 2.62
N LEU A 126 -1.27 4.19 2.92
CA LEU A 126 -0.80 2.83 2.62
C LEU A 126 -1.21 2.49 1.19
N LEU A 127 -0.24 2.34 0.28
CA LEU A 127 -0.49 1.98 -1.12
C LEU A 127 -0.07 0.53 -1.37
N PHE A 128 -1.05 -0.35 -1.61
CA PHE A 128 -0.79 -1.65 -2.20
C PHE A 128 -0.86 -1.52 -3.72
N LEU A 129 0.29 -1.66 -4.38
CA LEU A 129 0.34 -1.73 -5.84
C LEU A 129 0.35 -3.20 -6.26
N ILE A 130 -0.80 -3.75 -6.65
CA ILE A 130 -0.87 -5.04 -7.33
C ILE A 130 -0.65 -4.76 -8.81
N THR A 131 0.56 -4.99 -9.31
CA THR A 131 0.85 -4.96 -10.75
C THR A 131 0.63 -6.35 -11.34
N ILE A 132 -0.10 -6.40 -12.45
CA ILE A 132 -0.31 -7.59 -13.26
C ILE A 132 0.90 -7.70 -14.20
N PRO A 133 1.67 -8.81 -14.19
CA PRO A 133 2.58 -9.09 -15.29
C PRO A 133 1.74 -9.49 -16.53
N PHE A 134 2.02 -8.85 -17.67
CA PHE A 134 1.52 -9.27 -18.99
C PHE A 134 2.25 -10.51 -19.48
#